data_AF-A0ABD1CHD3-F1
#
_entry.id   AF-A0ABD1CHD3-F1
#
_cell.length_a   1.000
_cell.length_b   1.000
_cell.length_c   1.000
_cell.angle_alpha   90.00
_cell.angle_beta   90.00
_cell.angle_gamma   90.00
#
_symmetry.space_group_name_H-M   'P 1'
#
loop_
_entity.id
_entity.type
_entity.pdbx_description
1 polymer ?
#
loop_
_entity_poly.entity_id
_entity_poly.type
_entity_poly.pdbx_seq_one_letter_code
_entity_poly.pdbx_strand_id
1 'polypeptide(L)'
;MHEIERERLFVTLENLVSDGTSWPEPTIDLEVWMLSDYHIIPPEIEEAGSITHPGRFGLFIPKPLIRKEDVFPKLYPYTMFQEDVNDVKYYELIKKFEVADSMLEVLKGWAEKRCRDNCDMDGMYVPEQCKQGRKCALVLAPHFEDTKFIVKHIDELKFQLKVIWLGGKIKLGINYLMKAYGEDRRGGKKFLVLHWTPSEVIDSKTMEYVSVTMPRCEEIVASNNTGCKYELTPLLKYHAHEFESSQHALQSLIRVYFDRHDIHALISLYDKYEEQILRARDETNLEYDEHAVPMYYNQIACEWLKTNEATWHQWKPRGEQKEDIYIGGIFPLSGLGKAYLGIMPAAVMAQQTINLNDTILPNHRLIILKSDGQCRADTVMKTFINYYIRKERMIGVLGPACSDTVEPIAGVSKHFRMAVISYSAEGAFLSDRETYPYFFRTIGENRQYEHVYARLLKQLNWNRVAALTEDGQKSTEYISHMESLLKENHIELISNKKFPRDRGEKEMNQYLLDLKTKNARIIIADVDDKVAQVIMCEAYKLEVSGARGGVQISQRSWGFTIGGA
;
A
#
# COMPACT_ATOMS: atom_id res chain seq x y z
N MET A 1 18.20 23.58 26.33
CA MET A 1 19.20 22.65 25.71
C MET A 1 18.87 21.17 25.95
N HIS A 2 18.11 20.82 27.00
CA HIS A 2 17.51 19.47 27.16
C HIS A 2 16.28 19.21 26.27
N GLU A 3 15.66 20.26 25.70
CA GLU A 3 14.47 20.14 24.85
C GLU A 3 14.74 19.43 23.53
N ILE A 4 15.84 19.71 22.81
CA ILE A 4 15.96 19.34 21.38
C ILE A 4 16.01 17.82 21.10
N GLU A 5 16.59 17.00 22.00
CA GLU A 5 16.57 15.54 21.81
C GLU A 5 15.30 14.88 22.38
N ARG A 6 14.70 15.49 23.41
CA ARG A 6 13.35 15.16 23.89
C ARG A 6 12.31 15.46 22.81
N GLU A 7 12.44 16.61 22.16
CA GLU A 7 11.64 17.07 21.02
C GLU A 7 11.77 16.09 19.86
N ARG A 8 12.90 15.41 19.66
CA ARG A 8 13.04 14.49 18.53
C ARG A 8 12.32 13.15 18.73
N LEU A 9 12.34 12.62 19.96
CA LEU A 9 11.50 11.48 20.36
C LEU A 9 10.02 11.87 20.32
N PHE A 10 9.72 13.10 20.74
CA PHE A 10 8.37 13.65 20.62
C PHE A 10 7.95 13.80 19.16
N VAL A 11 8.80 14.30 18.27
CA VAL A 11 8.54 14.49 16.82
C VAL A 11 8.33 13.16 16.09
N THR A 12 8.99 12.08 16.52
CA THR A 12 8.73 10.74 15.93
C THR A 12 7.34 10.26 16.29
N LEU A 13 6.92 10.47 17.54
CA LEU A 13 5.61 10.09 18.06
C LEU A 13 4.50 11.11 17.73
N GLU A 14 4.82 12.37 17.45
CA GLU A 14 3.86 13.45 17.18
C GLU A 14 3.00 13.14 15.96
N ASN A 15 3.58 12.46 14.97
CA ASN A 15 2.85 12.01 13.79
C ASN A 15 1.79 10.94 14.11
N LEU A 16 1.84 10.30 15.28
CA LEU A 16 0.83 9.34 15.76
C LEU A 16 -0.27 10.03 16.59
N VAL A 17 -0.14 11.32 16.92
CA VAL A 17 -1.13 12.06 17.70
C VAL A 17 -2.18 12.68 16.78
N SER A 18 -3.45 12.49 17.11
CA SER A 18 -4.58 13.13 16.43
C SER A 18 -5.17 14.26 17.27
N ASP A 19 -5.83 15.22 16.61
CA ASP A 19 -6.74 16.18 17.24
C ASP A 19 -8.09 15.57 17.66
N GLY A 20 -8.22 14.24 17.61
CA GLY A 20 -9.42 13.47 17.91
C GLY A 20 -10.49 13.52 16.81
N THR A 21 -10.24 14.24 15.70
CA THR A 21 -11.20 14.37 14.59
C THR A 21 -10.77 13.67 13.31
N SER A 22 -9.47 13.33 13.18
CA SER A 22 -8.88 12.75 11.97
C SER A 22 -7.90 11.62 12.31
N TRP A 23 -7.72 10.65 11.43
CA TRP A 23 -6.69 9.62 11.67
C TRP A 23 -5.30 10.23 11.41
N PRO A 24 -4.30 9.93 12.27
CA PRO A 24 -2.93 10.36 12.02
C PRO A 24 -2.38 9.69 10.74
N GLU A 25 -1.48 10.39 10.05
CA GLU A 25 -0.98 9.96 8.73
C GLU A 25 -0.23 8.61 8.80
N PRO A 26 0.68 8.39 9.78
CA PRO A 26 0.99 7.07 10.29
C PRO A 26 0.12 6.72 11.50
N THR A 27 -0.36 5.47 11.60
CA THR A 27 -1.11 4.99 12.78
C THR A 27 -0.26 4.09 13.70
N ILE A 28 0.89 3.63 13.19
CA ILE A 28 1.82 2.71 13.86
C ILE A 28 3.24 3.19 13.56
N ASP A 29 4.12 3.10 14.55
CA ASP A 29 5.57 3.22 14.39
C ASP A 29 6.24 1.96 14.97
N LEU A 30 7.21 1.40 14.23
CA LEU A 30 7.92 0.17 14.59
C LEU A 30 9.36 0.40 15.04
N GLU A 31 9.87 1.63 14.96
CA GLU A 31 11.31 1.92 14.97
C GLU A 31 11.71 2.95 16.03
N VAL A 32 11.01 3.00 17.17
CA VAL A 32 11.27 3.97 18.22
C VAL A 32 12.29 3.44 19.23
N TRP A 33 13.48 4.05 19.24
CA TRP A 33 14.57 3.73 20.18
C TRP A 33 14.36 4.45 21.51
N MET A 34 14.04 3.71 22.58
CA MET A 34 13.68 4.28 23.88
C MET A 34 14.58 3.78 25.01
N LEU A 35 15.16 4.70 25.80
CA LEU A 35 15.81 4.36 27.07
C LEU A 35 14.85 3.85 28.15
N SER A 36 15.36 3.26 29.23
CA SER A 36 14.54 2.85 30.37
C SER A 36 14.12 4.01 31.29
N ASP A 37 14.85 5.12 31.28
CA ASP A 37 14.89 5.96 32.49
C ASP A 37 14.06 7.26 32.42
N TYR A 38 13.72 7.79 31.24
CA TYR A 38 12.94 9.04 31.13
C TYR A 38 12.22 9.20 29.79
N HIS A 39 10.92 8.85 29.74
CA HIS A 39 10.06 9.17 28.60
C HIS A 39 8.73 9.76 29.02
N ILE A 40 8.33 10.83 28.34
CA ILE A 40 6.96 11.34 28.37
C ILE A 40 6.34 10.87 27.07
N ILE A 41 5.61 9.77 27.14
CA ILE A 41 4.80 9.29 26.02
C ILE A 41 3.49 10.09 26.06
N PRO A 42 3.06 10.70 24.93
CA PRO A 42 1.77 11.35 24.85
C PRO A 42 0.64 10.41 25.28
N PRO A 43 -0.39 10.88 26.00
CA PRO A 43 -1.47 10.03 26.49
C PRO A 43 -2.29 9.37 25.37
N GLU A 44 -2.25 9.91 24.15
CA GLU A 44 -2.90 9.37 22.95
C GLU A 44 -2.11 8.24 22.27
N ILE A 45 -0.96 7.85 22.82
CA ILE A 45 -0.05 6.86 22.24
C ILE A 45 0.18 5.71 23.20
N GLU A 46 0.15 4.50 22.67
CA GLU A 46 0.32 3.27 23.43
C GLU A 46 1.48 2.42 22.89
N GLU A 47 2.16 1.73 23.81
CA GLU A 47 3.28 0.83 23.52
C GLU A 47 2.77 -0.59 23.21
N ALA A 48 3.19 -1.16 22.08
CA ALA A 48 2.87 -2.54 21.67
C ALA A 48 4.04 -3.53 21.90
N GLY A 49 4.99 -3.17 22.77
CA GLY A 49 6.18 -3.96 23.11
C GLY A 49 7.30 -3.87 22.08
N SER A 50 8.34 -4.69 22.26
CA SER A 50 9.53 -4.68 21.41
C SER A 50 9.31 -5.30 20.03
N ILE A 51 9.94 -4.74 18.99
CA ILE A 51 9.97 -5.35 17.63
C ILE A 51 11.06 -6.40 17.50
N THR A 52 12.16 -6.29 18.25
CA THR A 52 13.29 -7.21 18.24
C THR A 52 14.15 -7.07 19.51
N HIS A 53 15.30 -7.73 19.55
CA HIS A 53 16.26 -7.62 20.65
C HIS A 53 16.85 -6.19 20.73
N PRO A 54 17.22 -5.70 21.93
CA PRO A 54 17.85 -4.39 22.09
C PRO A 54 19.12 -4.26 21.26
N GLY A 55 19.32 -3.08 20.67
CA GLY A 55 20.53 -2.73 19.95
C GLY A 55 21.29 -1.60 20.63
N ARG A 56 22.41 -1.19 20.05
CA ARG A 56 23.16 -0.01 20.51
C ARG A 56 24.03 0.56 19.41
N PHE A 57 24.36 1.85 19.52
CA PHE A 57 25.44 2.43 18.73
C PHE A 57 26.81 2.04 19.27
N GLY A 58 27.82 2.10 18.41
CA GLY A 58 29.20 1.87 18.78
C GLY A 58 30.17 2.33 17.69
N LEU A 59 31.44 2.40 18.06
CA LEU A 59 32.54 2.54 17.09
C LEU A 59 33.10 1.15 16.78
N PHE A 60 33.34 0.88 15.51
CA PHE A 60 33.74 -0.42 15.00
C PHE A 60 34.96 -0.31 14.09
N ILE A 61 35.82 -1.32 14.15
CA ILE A 61 37.01 -1.44 13.31
C ILE A 61 36.85 -2.68 12.43
N PRO A 62 37.01 -2.59 11.09
CA PRO A 62 37.01 -3.77 10.23
C PRO A 62 38.11 -4.75 10.66
N LYS A 63 37.72 -5.98 11.01
CA LYS A 63 38.62 -7.00 11.55
C LYS A 63 39.78 -7.35 10.60
N PRO A 64 39.63 -7.39 9.26
CA PRO A 64 40.76 -7.65 8.37
C PRO A 64 41.89 -6.62 8.44
N LEU A 65 41.63 -5.41 8.95
CA LEU A 65 42.65 -4.38 9.15
C LEU A 65 43.44 -4.56 10.46
N ILE A 66 43.00 -5.46 11.35
CA ILE A 66 43.65 -5.72 12.64
C ILE A 66 44.66 -6.85 12.48
N ARG A 67 45.96 -6.54 12.67
CA ARG A 67 47.05 -7.51 12.55
C ARG A 67 47.22 -8.33 13.83
N LYS A 68 47.75 -9.55 13.69
CA LYS A 68 48.09 -10.43 14.83
C LYS A 68 49.13 -9.82 15.79
N GLU A 69 49.98 -8.93 15.30
CA GLU A 69 51.00 -8.21 16.08
C GLU A 69 50.41 -7.04 16.88
N ASP A 70 49.24 -6.51 16.48
CA ASP A 70 48.49 -5.51 17.23
C ASP A 70 47.61 -6.15 18.34
N VAL A 71 47.73 -7.47 18.57
CA VAL A 71 46.93 -8.22 19.55
C VAL A 71 47.53 -8.05 20.94
N PHE A 72 47.31 -6.88 21.56
CA PHE A 72 47.22 -6.71 23.02
C PHE A 72 46.63 -5.33 23.37
N PRO A 73 45.57 -5.22 24.21
CA PRO A 73 44.73 -6.27 24.78
C PRO A 73 43.56 -6.67 23.84
N LYS A 74 42.77 -7.68 24.24
CA LYS A 74 41.57 -8.19 23.55
C LYS A 74 40.47 -7.14 23.26
N LEU A 75 40.65 -5.89 23.69
CA LEU A 75 39.65 -4.83 23.74
C LEU A 75 40.31 -3.52 23.31
N TYR A 76 39.64 -2.75 22.46
CA TYR A 76 40.01 -1.36 22.14
C TYR A 76 39.19 -0.42 23.02
N PRO A 77 39.70 0.06 24.17
CA PRO A 77 38.97 1.04 24.98
C PRO A 77 38.94 2.41 24.30
N TYR A 78 37.85 3.16 24.50
CA TYR A 78 37.69 4.52 23.97
C TYR A 78 38.82 5.47 24.39
N THR A 79 39.45 5.24 25.55
CA THR A 79 40.55 6.04 26.09
C THR A 79 41.76 6.07 25.15
N MET A 80 41.93 5.07 24.28
CA MET A 80 42.97 5.08 23.23
C MET A 80 42.81 6.19 22.20
N PHE A 81 41.62 6.78 22.11
CA PHE A 81 41.31 7.88 21.19
C PHE A 81 41.18 9.22 21.91
N GLN A 82 41.46 9.28 23.22
CA GLN A 82 41.52 10.53 23.97
C GLN A 82 42.91 11.16 23.85
N GLU A 83 42.96 12.49 23.95
CA GLU A 83 44.22 13.23 23.95
C GLU A 83 45.08 12.89 25.17
N ASP A 84 46.22 12.21 24.95
CA ASP A 84 47.32 12.12 25.91
C ASP A 84 48.59 12.70 25.27
N VAL A 85 48.92 13.94 25.66
CA VAL A 85 50.08 14.69 25.13
C VAL A 85 51.41 14.07 25.57
N ASN A 86 51.42 13.22 26.60
CA ASN A 86 52.64 12.72 27.25
C ASN A 86 53.02 11.29 26.86
N ASP A 87 52.17 10.56 26.13
CA ASP A 87 52.45 9.16 25.74
C ASP A 87 52.55 8.99 24.22
N VAL A 88 53.80 8.84 23.78
CA VAL A 88 54.22 8.61 22.37
C VAL A 88 53.52 7.40 21.74
N LYS A 89 53.10 6.41 22.53
CA LYS A 89 52.41 5.21 22.02
C LYS A 89 51.02 5.53 21.47
N TYR A 90 50.31 6.51 22.05
CA TYR A 90 48.99 6.93 21.54
C TYR A 90 49.13 7.67 20.22
N TYR A 91 50.16 8.50 20.07
CA TYR A 91 50.43 9.20 18.83
C TYR A 91 50.70 8.24 17.66
N GLU A 92 51.53 7.22 17.89
CA GLU A 92 51.79 6.17 16.88
C GLU A 92 50.54 5.32 16.59
N LEU A 93 49.63 5.13 17.56
CA LEU A 93 48.35 4.47 17.34
C LEU A 93 47.43 5.31 16.44
N ILE A 94 47.19 6.58 16.78
CA ILE A 94 46.29 7.47 16.03
C ILE A 94 46.77 7.66 14.59
N LYS A 95 48.10 7.71 14.38
CA LYS A 95 48.70 7.74 13.04
C LYS A 95 48.30 6.54 12.18
N LYS A 96 48.01 5.36 12.75
CA LYS A 96 47.47 4.22 12.00
C LYS A 96 46.03 4.47 11.54
N PHE A 97 45.24 5.27 12.25
CA PHE A 97 43.86 5.58 11.91
C PHE A 97 43.68 6.84 11.03
N GLU A 98 44.79 7.50 10.70
CA GLU A 98 44.79 8.65 9.82
C GLU A 98 44.73 8.22 8.34
N VAL A 99 43.74 8.78 7.62
CA VAL A 99 43.53 8.61 6.19
C VAL A 99 44.22 9.73 5.40
N ALA A 100 44.83 9.38 4.26
CA ALA A 100 45.51 10.32 3.37
C ALA A 100 44.54 11.31 2.71
N ASP A 101 44.98 12.55 2.48
CA ASP A 101 44.13 13.63 1.98
C ASP A 101 43.50 13.30 0.60
N SER A 102 44.23 12.63 -0.29
CA SER A 102 43.69 12.20 -1.59
C SER A 102 42.51 11.24 -1.49
N MET A 103 42.50 10.37 -0.48
CA MET A 103 41.38 9.47 -0.22
C MET A 103 40.22 10.20 0.45
N LEU A 104 40.52 11.20 1.29
CA LEU A 104 39.52 12.00 1.95
C LEU A 104 38.71 12.82 0.94
N GLU A 105 39.34 13.38 -0.09
CA GLU A 105 38.65 14.11 -1.16
C GLU A 105 37.64 13.25 -1.92
N VAL A 106 37.91 11.96 -2.12
CA VAL A 106 36.93 11.03 -2.71
C VAL A 106 35.74 10.83 -1.78
N LEU A 107 35.99 10.62 -0.48
CA LEU A 107 34.92 10.42 0.51
C LEU A 107 34.03 11.67 0.68
N LYS A 108 34.62 12.86 0.63
CA LYS A 108 33.89 14.14 0.65
C LYS A 108 32.93 14.27 -0.53
N GLY A 109 33.26 13.69 -1.68
CA GLY A 109 32.36 13.61 -2.83
C GLY A 109 31.05 12.86 -2.55
N TRP A 110 31.04 11.96 -1.56
CA TRP A 110 29.86 11.19 -1.14
C TRP A 110 29.21 11.69 0.15
N ALA A 111 29.78 12.72 0.80
CA ALA A 111 29.32 13.18 2.10
C ALA A 111 27.99 13.96 2.05
N GLU A 112 27.24 13.89 3.15
CA GLU A 112 26.01 14.66 3.33
C GLU A 112 26.34 16.13 3.61
N LYS A 113 25.83 17.04 2.78
CA LYS A 113 26.02 18.50 2.97
C LYS A 113 25.04 19.14 3.96
N ARG A 114 24.20 18.35 4.64
CA ARG A 114 23.05 18.83 5.43
C ARG A 114 23.36 19.09 6.92
N CYS A 115 24.60 18.94 7.37
CA CYS A 115 24.97 18.99 8.80
C CYS A 115 25.12 20.41 9.42
N ARG A 116 24.71 21.47 8.70
CA ARG A 116 24.61 22.88 9.18
C ARG A 116 25.89 23.34 9.89
N ASP A 117 25.78 23.99 11.05
CA ASP A 117 26.89 24.62 11.79
C ASP A 117 27.84 23.61 12.47
N ASN A 118 27.49 22.32 12.47
CA ASN A 118 28.27 21.27 13.14
C ASN A 118 29.28 20.57 12.22
N CYS A 119 29.41 21.00 10.97
CA CYS A 119 30.36 20.46 10.00
C CYS A 119 30.85 21.54 9.05
N ASP A 120 31.95 21.26 8.36
CA ASP A 120 32.42 22.09 7.26
C ASP A 120 31.55 21.93 6.00
N MET A 121 31.87 22.71 4.95
CA MET A 121 31.16 22.64 3.66
C MET A 121 31.30 21.27 2.96
N ASP A 122 32.23 20.44 3.42
CA ASP A 122 32.53 19.12 2.88
C ASP A 122 31.80 18.00 3.65
N GLY A 123 30.90 18.34 4.58
CA GLY A 123 30.12 17.37 5.34
C GLY A 123 30.93 16.67 6.43
N MET A 124 32.02 17.29 6.88
CA MET A 124 32.98 16.71 7.81
C MET A 124 33.08 17.55 9.09
N TYR A 125 33.13 16.89 10.24
CA TYR A 125 33.41 17.52 11.52
C TYR A 125 34.87 17.27 11.92
N VAL A 126 35.60 18.37 12.13
CA VAL A 126 37.00 18.37 12.58
C VAL A 126 37.09 19.15 13.89
N PRO A 127 37.30 18.49 15.03
CA PRO A 127 37.34 19.17 16.31
C PRO A 127 38.64 19.95 16.47
N GLU A 128 38.68 20.92 17.40
CA GLU A 128 39.83 21.82 17.61
C GLU A 128 41.14 21.06 17.90
N GLN A 129 41.07 19.96 18.66
CA GLN A 129 42.23 19.12 18.96
C GLN A 129 42.86 18.44 17.72
N CYS A 130 42.15 18.40 16.60
CA CYS A 130 42.62 17.86 15.32
C CYS A 130 43.15 18.93 14.36
N LYS A 131 43.12 20.21 14.76
CA LYS A 131 43.66 21.32 13.97
C LYS A 131 45.15 21.53 14.27
N GLN A 132 45.80 22.41 13.51
CA GLN A 132 47.21 22.81 13.71
C GLN A 132 48.24 21.66 13.60
N GLY A 133 48.01 20.71 12.69
CA GLY A 133 48.98 19.66 12.35
C GLY A 133 48.95 18.41 13.24
N ARG A 134 48.00 18.34 14.19
CA ARG A 134 47.75 17.14 14.99
C ARG A 134 47.00 16.09 14.17
N LYS A 135 47.42 14.82 14.29
CA LYS A 135 46.80 13.71 13.55
C LYS A 135 45.56 13.22 14.29
N CYS A 136 44.52 12.88 13.53
CA CYS A 136 43.27 12.34 14.07
C CYS A 136 42.74 11.18 13.24
N ALA A 137 42.08 10.28 13.94
CA ALA A 137 41.47 9.09 13.38
C ALA A 137 40.19 9.44 12.62
N LEU A 138 39.99 8.86 11.42
CA LEU A 138 38.78 9.06 10.63
C LEU A 138 37.66 8.12 11.09
N VAL A 139 36.47 8.68 11.31
CA VAL A 139 35.22 7.95 11.58
C VAL A 139 34.27 8.14 10.39
N LEU A 140 33.83 7.05 9.79
CA LEU A 140 32.72 7.05 8.83
C LEU A 140 31.40 6.90 9.60
N ALA A 141 30.45 7.79 9.35
CA ALA A 141 29.12 7.78 9.98
C ALA A 141 28.00 7.68 8.93
N PRO A 142 26.81 7.16 9.29
CA PRO A 142 25.62 7.12 8.43
C PRO A 142 25.00 8.52 8.35
N HIS A 143 23.68 8.66 8.45
CA HIS A 143 23.00 9.95 8.36
C HIS A 143 23.40 10.86 9.52
N PHE A 144 23.65 12.15 9.23
CA PHE A 144 24.00 13.16 10.23
C PHE A 144 22.94 13.24 11.32
N GLU A 145 21.68 13.26 10.91
CA GLU A 145 20.56 13.40 11.83
C GLU A 145 20.60 12.32 12.92
N ASP A 146 20.86 11.06 12.58
CA ASP A 146 20.83 9.95 13.55
C ASP A 146 22.09 9.86 14.42
N THR A 147 23.19 10.46 13.96
CA THR A 147 24.52 10.28 14.59
C THR A 147 25.20 11.56 15.05
N LYS A 148 24.55 12.73 14.92
CA LYS A 148 25.08 14.04 15.37
C LYS A 148 25.45 14.09 16.86
N PHE A 149 24.90 13.19 17.68
CA PHE A 149 25.26 13.06 19.09
C PHE A 149 26.77 12.84 19.32
N ILE A 150 27.46 12.22 18.34
CA ILE A 150 28.90 11.94 18.43
C ILE A 150 29.73 13.22 18.57
N VAL A 151 29.27 14.36 18.02
CA VAL A 151 29.96 15.65 18.09
C VAL A 151 30.12 16.10 19.54
N LYS A 152 29.02 16.08 20.32
CA LYS A 152 29.03 16.43 21.75
C LYS A 152 29.97 15.52 22.54
N HIS A 153 29.99 14.22 22.21
CA HIS A 153 30.84 13.25 22.88
C HIS A 153 32.32 13.47 22.56
N ILE A 154 32.65 13.83 21.31
CA ILE A 154 34.02 14.19 20.91
C ILE A 154 34.51 15.43 21.66
N ASP A 155 33.66 16.45 21.77
CA ASP A 155 34.00 17.70 22.44
C ASP A 155 34.17 17.55 23.96
N GLU A 156 33.33 16.73 24.61
CA GLU A 156 33.39 16.47 26.04
C GLU A 156 34.59 15.60 26.42
N LEU A 157 34.78 14.48 25.72
CA LEU A 157 35.82 13.49 26.02
C LEU A 157 37.17 13.82 25.38
N LYS A 158 37.26 14.92 24.63
CA LYS A 158 38.46 15.36 23.89
C LYS A 158 39.01 14.26 22.98
N PHE A 159 38.12 13.64 22.20
CA PHE A 159 38.50 12.60 21.26
C PHE A 159 39.28 13.15 20.07
N GLN A 160 40.33 12.45 19.65
CA GLN A 160 41.10 12.71 18.43
C GLN A 160 40.43 12.05 17.21
N LEU A 161 39.14 12.34 17.03
CA LEU A 161 38.29 11.75 15.98
C LEU A 161 37.77 12.86 15.06
N LYS A 162 37.95 12.66 13.76
CA LYS A 162 37.31 13.46 12.71
C LYS A 162 36.20 12.63 12.07
N VAL A 163 35.02 13.20 11.91
CA VAL A 163 33.81 12.44 11.50
C VAL A 163 33.36 12.92 10.13
N ILE A 164 33.08 11.98 9.23
CA ILE A 164 32.46 12.26 7.94
C ILE A 164 31.14 11.50 7.82
N TRP A 165 30.05 12.20 7.51
CA TRP A 165 28.73 11.60 7.34
C TRP A 165 28.50 11.25 5.89
N LEU A 166 28.41 9.95 5.61
CA LEU A 166 28.19 9.42 4.26
C LEU A 166 26.72 9.05 4.03
N GLY A 167 25.85 9.14 5.06
CA GLY A 167 24.45 8.77 4.93
C GLY A 167 24.28 7.33 4.44
N GLY A 168 23.39 7.15 3.47
CA GLY A 168 23.20 5.86 2.78
C GLY A 168 24.42 5.38 1.97
N LYS A 169 25.44 6.23 1.73
CA LYS A 169 26.65 5.87 0.96
C LYS A 169 27.76 5.30 1.84
N ILE A 170 27.52 5.06 3.13
CA ILE A 170 28.54 4.57 4.08
C ILE A 170 29.25 3.29 3.61
N LYS A 171 28.53 2.31 3.06
CA LYS A 171 29.11 1.07 2.54
C LYS A 171 30.02 1.31 1.32
N LEU A 172 29.75 2.32 0.48
CA LEU A 172 30.67 2.71 -0.59
C LEU A 172 32.00 3.22 -0.01
N GLY A 173 31.93 4.07 1.02
CA GLY A 173 33.12 4.57 1.73
C GLY A 173 33.93 3.46 2.41
N ILE A 174 33.26 2.52 3.08
CA ILE A 174 33.91 1.33 3.68
C ILE A 174 34.60 0.52 2.60
N ASN A 175 33.92 0.18 1.50
CA ASN A 175 34.50 -0.63 0.42
C ASN A 175 35.68 0.07 -0.27
N TYR A 176 35.61 1.38 -0.45
CA TYR A 176 36.70 2.18 -1.01
C TYR A 176 37.96 2.11 -0.13
N LEU A 177 37.83 2.36 1.18
CA LEU A 177 38.97 2.28 2.10
C LEU A 177 39.48 0.84 2.30
N MET A 178 38.59 -0.15 2.29
CA MET A 178 38.98 -1.56 2.38
C MET A 178 39.80 -2.01 1.16
N LYS A 179 39.47 -1.54 -0.06
CA LYS A 179 40.29 -1.79 -1.26
C LYS A 179 41.67 -1.15 -1.13
N ALA A 180 41.74 0.07 -0.59
CA ALA A 180 42.99 0.81 -0.44
C ALA A 180 43.90 0.23 0.66
N TYR A 181 43.35 -0.18 1.80
CA TYR A 181 44.13 -0.62 2.97
C TYR A 181 44.20 -2.13 3.17
N GLY A 182 43.26 -2.89 2.60
CA GLY A 182 43.22 -4.35 2.71
C GLY A 182 44.36 -5.05 1.97
N GLU A 183 44.88 -4.45 0.89
CA GLU A 183 46.00 -5.02 0.12
C GLU A 183 47.38 -4.60 0.64
N ASP A 184 47.47 -3.48 1.37
CA ASP A 184 48.74 -2.94 1.85
C ASP A 184 49.27 -3.67 3.08
N ARG A 185 50.13 -4.68 2.83
CA ARG A 185 50.86 -5.42 3.86
C ARG A 185 51.89 -4.56 4.62
N ARG A 186 52.23 -3.33 4.18
CA ARG A 186 53.31 -2.53 4.79
C ARG A 186 52.82 -1.42 5.73
N GLY A 187 51.65 -0.80 5.48
CA GLY A 187 51.22 0.42 6.19
C GLY A 187 50.33 0.27 7.44
N GLY A 188 49.62 -0.84 7.64
CA GLY A 188 48.81 -1.11 8.84
C GLY A 188 47.73 -0.05 9.15
N LYS A 189 47.27 0.67 8.12
CA LYS A 189 46.27 1.74 8.24
C LYS A 189 44.88 1.18 8.56
N LYS A 190 44.12 1.93 9.35
CA LYS A 190 42.80 1.58 9.89
C LYS A 190 41.86 2.77 9.78
N PHE A 191 40.58 2.52 9.96
CA PHE A 191 39.56 3.56 10.12
C PHE A 191 38.46 3.05 11.05
N LEU A 192 37.64 3.98 11.54
CA LEU A 192 36.51 3.68 12.42
C LEU A 192 35.19 3.83 11.66
N VAL A 193 34.22 3.02 12.05
CA VAL A 193 32.85 3.07 11.56
C VAL A 193 31.93 3.29 12.75
N LEU A 194 31.18 4.39 12.75
CA LEU A 194 30.10 4.64 13.70
C LEU A 194 28.82 4.03 13.15
N HIS A 195 28.23 3.07 13.86
CA HIS A 195 26.97 2.44 13.46
C HIS A 195 26.24 1.86 14.68
N TRP A 196 25.03 1.34 14.48
CA TRP A 196 24.35 0.47 15.44
C TRP A 196 24.52 -1.02 15.12
N THR A 197 24.32 -1.87 16.13
CA THR A 197 24.25 -3.34 16.03
C THR A 197 22.98 -3.83 16.76
N PRO A 198 22.20 -4.78 16.19
CA PRO A 198 22.44 -5.42 14.89
C PRO A 198 22.17 -4.50 13.69
N SER A 199 22.97 -4.60 12.62
CA SER A 199 22.72 -3.90 11.35
C SER A 199 23.27 -4.62 10.12
N GLU A 200 22.82 -4.22 8.94
CA GLU A 200 23.32 -4.70 7.64
C GLU A 200 24.77 -4.27 7.34
N VAL A 201 25.33 -3.35 8.12
CA VAL A 201 26.74 -2.92 8.02
C VAL A 201 27.61 -3.71 8.98
N ILE A 202 27.22 -3.83 10.25
CA ILE A 202 28.07 -4.38 11.31
C ILE A 202 27.95 -5.91 11.43
N ASP A 203 26.75 -6.45 11.21
CA ASP A 203 26.43 -7.86 11.40
C ASP A 203 26.36 -8.62 10.07
N SER A 204 26.87 -8.00 9.00
CA SER A 204 27.01 -8.61 7.68
C SER A 204 27.92 -9.84 7.70
N LYS A 205 27.64 -10.82 6.84
CA LYS A 205 28.49 -12.00 6.65
C LYS A 205 29.71 -11.72 5.78
N THR A 206 29.74 -10.59 5.08
CA THR A 206 30.83 -10.24 4.15
C THR A 206 32.04 -9.64 4.87
N MET A 207 31.83 -9.05 6.06
CA MET A 207 32.87 -8.35 6.82
C MET A 207 32.63 -8.47 8.33
N GLU A 208 33.65 -8.92 9.06
CA GLU A 208 33.61 -8.92 10.53
C GLU A 208 34.18 -7.61 11.10
N TYR A 209 33.60 -7.16 12.22
CA TYR A 209 34.02 -5.94 12.93
C TYR A 209 34.42 -6.22 14.37
N VAL A 210 35.35 -5.42 14.89
CA VAL A 210 35.71 -5.37 16.31
C VAL A 210 35.18 -4.08 16.92
N SER A 211 34.42 -4.20 18.00
CA SER A 211 33.83 -3.06 18.71
C SER A 211 34.87 -2.38 19.61
N VAL A 212 34.90 -1.05 19.56
CA VAL A 212 35.57 -0.20 20.54
C VAL A 212 34.68 -0.14 21.78
N THR A 213 35.28 -0.39 22.95
CA THR A 213 34.58 -0.30 24.23
C THR A 213 34.34 1.17 24.54
N MET A 214 33.08 1.61 24.37
CA MET A 214 32.63 2.97 24.67
C MET A 214 32.47 3.19 26.18
N PRO A 215 32.50 4.45 26.66
CA PRO A 215 32.27 4.76 28.07
C PRO A 215 30.84 4.42 28.47
N ARG A 216 30.61 4.22 29.77
CA ARG A 216 29.25 4.05 30.31
C ARG A 216 28.48 5.35 30.22
N CYS A 217 27.15 5.28 30.13
CA CYS A 217 26.35 6.52 30.06
C CYS A 217 26.60 7.48 31.24
N GLU A 218 26.76 6.94 32.46
CA GLU A 218 27.03 7.71 33.68
C GLU A 218 28.37 8.47 33.66
N GLU A 219 29.31 8.06 32.80
CA GLU A 219 30.65 8.65 32.69
C GLU A 219 30.68 9.86 31.73
N ILE A 220 29.59 10.11 30.98
CA ILE A 220 29.51 11.17 29.98
C ILE A 220 28.26 12.03 30.27
N VAL A 221 28.47 13.28 30.67
CA VAL A 221 27.39 14.23 30.93
C VAL A 221 26.55 14.46 29.66
N ALA A 222 27.19 14.56 28.50
CA ALA A 222 26.50 14.65 27.22
C ALA A 222 25.68 13.42 26.90
N SER A 223 26.00 12.22 27.40
CA SER A 223 25.19 11.02 27.15
C SER A 223 23.84 11.05 27.86
N ASN A 224 23.73 11.73 29.01
CA ASN A 224 22.43 12.00 29.63
C ASN A 224 21.54 12.88 28.73
N ASN A 225 22.16 13.78 27.96
CA ASN A 225 21.46 14.67 27.04
C ASN A 225 21.21 14.05 25.67
N THR A 226 22.02 13.05 25.28
CA THR A 226 21.95 12.40 23.97
C THR A 226 21.21 11.06 23.97
N GLY A 227 20.68 10.67 25.13
CA GLY A 227 19.92 9.43 25.28
C GLY A 227 20.81 8.18 25.25
N CYS A 228 21.94 8.18 25.96
CA CYS A 228 22.78 7.02 26.26
C CYS A 228 23.00 6.05 25.07
N LYS A 229 23.29 6.57 23.87
CA LYS A 229 23.27 5.80 22.61
C LYS A 229 24.16 4.55 22.55
N TYR A 230 25.15 4.44 23.43
CA TYR A 230 26.05 3.27 23.51
C TYR A 230 25.54 2.15 24.43
N GLU A 231 24.48 2.39 25.20
CA GLU A 231 23.84 1.38 26.03
C GLU A 231 22.82 0.56 25.21
N LEU A 232 22.53 -0.66 25.69
CA LEU A 232 21.50 -1.50 25.07
C LEU A 232 20.13 -0.83 25.21
N THR A 233 19.58 -0.42 24.08
CA THR A 233 18.33 0.32 23.98
C THR A 233 17.30 -0.54 23.26
N PRO A 234 16.12 -0.80 23.85
CA PRO A 234 15.05 -1.52 23.17
C PRO A 234 14.50 -0.73 21.98
N LEU A 235 14.12 -1.46 20.94
CA LEU A 235 13.38 -0.95 19.80
C LEU A 235 11.91 -1.29 19.99
N LEU A 236 11.09 -0.27 20.28
CA LEU A 236 9.71 -0.42 20.71
C LEU A 236 8.74 -0.02 19.59
N LYS A 237 7.59 -0.70 19.59
CA LYS A 237 6.46 -0.43 18.71
C LYS A 237 5.48 0.48 19.43
N TYR A 238 4.94 1.45 18.71
CA TYR A 238 3.92 2.36 19.20
C TYR A 238 2.75 2.44 18.23
N HIS A 239 1.57 2.74 18.75
CA HIS A 239 0.41 3.05 17.94
C HIS A 239 -0.41 4.18 18.56
N ALA A 240 -1.18 4.84 17.71
CA ALA A 240 -2.20 5.78 18.14
C ALA A 240 -3.31 5.03 18.91
N HIS A 241 -3.91 5.67 19.90
CA HIS A 241 -5.00 5.10 20.71
C HIS A 241 -6.20 4.68 19.83
N GLU A 242 -6.49 5.42 18.75
CA GLU A 242 -7.56 5.07 17.81
C GLU A 242 -7.37 3.70 17.16
N PHE A 243 -6.13 3.21 17.06
CA PHE A 243 -5.81 1.89 16.50
C PHE A 243 -6.43 0.73 17.29
N GLU A 244 -6.80 0.94 18.55
CA GLU A 244 -7.53 -0.05 19.36
C GLU A 244 -8.86 -0.49 18.73
N SER A 245 -9.47 0.38 17.91
CA SER A 245 -10.69 0.04 17.16
C SER A 245 -10.51 -1.14 16.18
N SER A 246 -9.27 -1.50 15.86
CA SER A 246 -8.89 -2.62 15.00
C SER A 246 -8.20 -3.73 15.80
N GLN A 247 -8.98 -4.42 16.64
CA GLN A 247 -8.46 -5.43 17.58
C GLN A 247 -7.57 -6.49 16.91
N HIS A 248 -7.95 -7.06 15.76
CA HIS A 248 -7.10 -8.04 15.08
C HIS A 248 -5.77 -7.47 14.58
N ALA A 249 -5.77 -6.23 14.07
CA ALA A 249 -4.56 -5.59 13.60
C ALA A 249 -3.64 -5.26 14.78
N LEU A 250 -4.21 -4.79 15.89
CA LEU A 250 -3.49 -4.58 17.15
C LEU A 250 -2.89 -5.87 17.70
N GLN A 251 -3.66 -6.96 17.76
CA GLN A 251 -3.14 -8.26 18.19
C GLN A 251 -2.02 -8.76 17.28
N SER A 252 -2.14 -8.51 15.97
CA SER A 252 -1.06 -8.82 15.02
C SER A 252 0.19 -8.00 15.32
N LEU A 253 0.04 -6.67 15.49
CA LEU A 253 1.12 -5.74 15.81
C LEU A 253 1.86 -6.14 17.08
N ILE A 254 1.12 -6.46 18.16
CA ILE A 254 1.70 -6.91 19.44
C ILE A 254 2.55 -8.18 19.23
N ARG A 255 2.09 -9.11 18.38
CA ARG A 255 2.80 -10.37 18.10
C ARG A 255 3.95 -10.23 17.12
N VAL A 256 4.04 -9.16 16.31
CA VAL A 256 5.18 -8.94 15.43
C VAL A 256 6.44 -8.85 16.27
N TYR A 257 7.33 -9.81 16.07
CA TYR A 257 8.63 -9.86 16.73
C TYR A 257 9.61 -10.58 15.83
N PHE A 258 10.77 -9.97 15.62
CA PHE A 258 11.88 -10.56 14.89
C PHE A 258 12.90 -11.11 15.88
N ASP A 259 13.03 -12.43 15.91
CA ASP A 259 14.05 -13.07 16.75
C ASP A 259 15.46 -12.91 16.13
N ARG A 260 16.48 -13.46 16.79
CA ARG A 260 17.84 -13.39 16.26
C ARG A 260 18.00 -14.10 14.90
N HIS A 261 17.33 -15.23 14.68
CA HIS A 261 17.42 -15.95 13.42
C HIS A 261 16.76 -15.16 12.29
N ASP A 262 15.63 -14.53 12.56
CA ASP A 262 14.87 -13.69 11.63
C ASP A 262 15.71 -12.49 11.16
N ILE A 263 16.37 -11.80 12.10
CA ILE A 263 17.28 -10.68 11.80
C ILE A 263 18.47 -11.16 10.97
N HIS A 264 19.09 -12.28 11.33
CA HIS A 264 20.22 -12.83 10.56
C HIS A 264 19.80 -13.27 9.15
N ALA A 265 18.59 -13.82 8.98
CA ALA A 265 18.04 -14.17 7.67
C ALA A 265 17.81 -12.90 6.82
N LEU A 266 17.29 -11.83 7.42
CA LEU A 266 17.11 -10.54 6.76
C LEU A 266 18.44 -9.93 6.32
N ILE A 267 19.44 -9.88 7.22
CA ILE A 267 20.79 -9.37 6.89
C ILE A 267 21.43 -10.18 5.76
N SER A 268 21.22 -11.51 5.73
CA SER A 268 21.73 -12.35 4.64
C SER A 268 21.13 -11.99 3.27
N LEU A 269 19.88 -11.52 3.24
CA LEU A 269 19.28 -11.00 2.02
C LEU A 269 19.88 -9.64 1.65
N TYR A 270 20.12 -8.75 2.61
CA TYR A 270 20.84 -7.50 2.35
C TYR A 270 22.23 -7.75 1.74
N ASP A 271 22.98 -8.73 2.26
CA ASP A 271 24.28 -9.14 1.72
C ASP A 271 24.16 -9.65 0.27
N LYS A 272 23.11 -10.42 -0.04
CA LYS A 272 22.84 -10.95 -1.39
C LYS A 272 22.61 -9.84 -2.43
N TYR A 273 21.94 -8.76 -2.04
CA TYR A 273 21.58 -7.64 -2.91
C TYR A 273 22.56 -6.45 -2.81
N GLU A 274 23.65 -6.60 -2.04
CA GLU A 274 24.56 -5.50 -1.71
C GLU A 274 25.17 -4.86 -2.96
N GLU A 275 25.69 -5.64 -3.91
CA GLU A 275 26.32 -5.08 -5.11
C GLU A 275 25.35 -4.22 -5.94
N GLN A 276 24.10 -4.68 -6.09
CA GLN A 276 23.08 -3.97 -6.86
C GLN A 276 22.67 -2.67 -6.15
N ILE A 277 22.50 -2.73 -4.83
CA ILE A 277 22.18 -1.55 -4.01
C ILE A 277 23.32 -0.53 -4.08
N LEU A 278 24.57 -0.97 -3.99
CA LEU A 278 25.73 -0.07 -4.08
C LEU A 278 25.83 0.60 -5.44
N ARG A 279 25.59 -0.13 -6.54
CA ARG A 279 25.58 0.44 -7.89
C ARG A 279 24.46 1.47 -8.07
N ALA A 280 23.28 1.20 -7.52
CA ALA A 280 22.14 2.11 -7.57
C ALA A 280 22.36 3.38 -6.71
N ARG A 281 23.23 3.33 -5.69
CA ARG A 281 23.56 4.46 -4.81
C ARG A 281 24.70 5.33 -5.31
N ASP A 282 25.44 4.88 -6.32
CA ASP A 282 26.56 5.62 -6.88
C ASP A 282 26.09 6.53 -8.02
N GLU A 283 25.91 7.81 -7.71
CA GLU A 283 25.52 8.87 -8.67
C GLU A 283 26.51 9.05 -9.82
N THR A 284 27.75 8.55 -9.69
CA THR A 284 28.76 8.60 -10.75
C THR A 284 28.60 7.48 -11.77
N ASN A 285 27.75 6.49 -11.49
CA ASN A 285 27.49 5.36 -12.36
C ASN A 285 26.46 5.72 -13.45
N LEU A 286 26.70 5.25 -14.67
CA LEU A 286 25.82 5.47 -15.84
C LEU A 286 24.43 4.82 -15.65
N GLU A 287 24.32 3.83 -14.77
CA GLU A 287 23.09 3.11 -14.42
C GLU A 287 22.41 3.65 -13.15
N TYR A 288 22.78 4.85 -12.67
CA TYR A 288 22.15 5.46 -11.50
C TYR A 288 20.64 5.66 -11.70
N ASP A 289 19.85 5.17 -10.74
CA ASP A 289 18.41 5.38 -10.66
C ASP A 289 18.00 5.53 -9.18
N GLU A 290 17.51 6.72 -8.84
CA GLU A 290 17.04 7.08 -7.50
C GLU A 290 15.91 6.15 -7.00
N HIS A 291 15.12 5.58 -7.92
CA HIS A 291 14.00 4.69 -7.60
C HIS A 291 14.40 3.22 -7.50
N ALA A 292 15.62 2.85 -7.89
CA ALA A 292 16.06 1.46 -7.86
C ALA A 292 16.32 0.94 -6.44
N VAL A 293 16.78 1.79 -5.51
CA VAL A 293 17.04 1.37 -4.11
C VAL A 293 15.75 0.91 -3.40
N PRO A 294 14.64 1.67 -3.41
CA PRO A 294 13.37 1.20 -2.87
C PRO A 294 12.87 -0.10 -3.52
N MET A 295 13.11 -0.30 -4.82
CA MET A 295 12.74 -1.53 -5.52
C MET A 295 13.47 -2.75 -4.93
N TYR A 296 14.78 -2.66 -4.68
CA TYR A 296 15.54 -3.75 -4.06
C TYR A 296 15.10 -4.02 -2.61
N TYR A 297 14.75 -2.98 -1.85
CA TYR A 297 14.22 -3.15 -0.49
C TYR A 297 12.87 -3.86 -0.49
N ASN A 298 11.97 -3.50 -1.41
CA ASN A 298 10.70 -4.22 -1.60
C ASN A 298 10.93 -5.68 -2.02
N GLN A 299 11.95 -5.94 -2.84
CA GLN A 299 12.32 -7.30 -3.23
C GLN A 299 12.86 -8.12 -2.05
N ILE A 300 13.73 -7.55 -1.23
CA ILE A 300 14.25 -8.17 0.00
C ILE A 300 13.09 -8.50 0.95
N ALA A 301 12.19 -7.54 1.21
CA ALA A 301 11.03 -7.75 2.07
C ALA A 301 10.11 -8.86 1.53
N CYS A 302 9.85 -8.87 0.22
CA CYS A 302 9.04 -9.89 -0.44
C CYS A 302 9.68 -11.29 -0.37
N GLU A 303 11.00 -11.39 -0.57
CA GLU A 303 11.73 -12.66 -0.47
C GLU A 303 11.76 -13.18 0.97
N TRP A 304 11.97 -12.29 1.95
CA TRP A 304 11.92 -12.63 3.36
C TRP A 304 10.53 -13.16 3.75
N LEU A 305 9.45 -12.44 3.37
CA LEU A 305 8.09 -12.88 3.63
C LEU A 305 7.78 -14.24 3.01
N LYS A 306 8.24 -14.51 1.78
CA LYS A 306 8.01 -15.82 1.13
C LYS A 306 8.76 -16.96 1.82
N THR A 307 9.94 -16.69 2.34
CA THR A 307 10.83 -17.71 2.91
C THR A 307 10.51 -17.98 4.39
N ASN A 308 10.01 -16.98 5.11
CA ASN A 308 9.76 -17.04 6.56
C ASN A 308 8.26 -17.18 6.90
N GLU A 309 7.49 -17.93 6.10
CA GLU A 309 6.05 -18.16 6.34
C GLU A 309 5.76 -18.68 7.75
N ALA A 310 6.57 -19.61 8.24
CA ALA A 310 6.41 -20.14 9.59
C ALA A 310 6.55 -19.07 10.69
N THR A 311 7.37 -18.04 10.49
CA THR A 311 7.56 -16.92 11.44
C THR A 311 6.34 -16.02 11.42
N TRP A 312 6.03 -15.38 10.29
CA TRP A 312 4.96 -14.37 10.27
C TRP A 312 3.55 -14.97 10.38
N HIS A 313 3.37 -16.27 10.12
CA HIS A 313 2.11 -16.93 10.42
C HIS A 313 1.82 -16.98 11.93
N GLN A 314 2.84 -16.89 12.80
CA GLN A 314 2.65 -16.78 14.26
C GLN A 314 2.20 -15.38 14.68
N TRP A 315 2.54 -14.36 13.89
CA TRP A 315 2.07 -12.99 14.11
C TRP A 315 0.57 -12.85 13.88
N LYS A 316 -0.04 -13.78 13.13
CA LYS A 316 -1.50 -13.78 12.96
C LYS A 316 -2.20 -14.19 14.26
N PRO A 317 -3.28 -13.49 14.66
CA PRO A 317 -4.17 -13.96 15.71
C PRO A 317 -4.72 -15.35 15.34
N ARG A 318 -4.66 -16.30 16.28
CA ARG A 318 -5.15 -17.69 16.13
C ARG A 318 -6.05 -18.02 17.32
N GLY A 319 -7.25 -18.52 17.06
CA GLY A 319 -8.17 -18.99 18.10
C GLY A 319 -8.99 -17.88 18.81
N GLU A 320 -8.91 -16.64 18.33
CA GLU A 320 -9.78 -15.55 18.77
C GLU A 320 -11.15 -15.62 18.07
N GLN A 321 -12.18 -14.97 18.64
CA GLN A 321 -13.49 -14.89 18.00
C GLN A 321 -13.35 -14.22 16.62
N LYS A 322 -13.85 -14.87 15.56
CA LYS A 322 -13.88 -14.27 14.21
C LYS A 322 -14.55 -12.90 14.29
N GLU A 323 -13.94 -11.88 13.72
CA GLU A 323 -14.51 -10.53 13.69
C GLU A 323 -15.63 -10.46 12.65
N ASP A 324 -16.73 -9.83 13.02
CA ASP A 324 -17.84 -9.62 12.10
C ASP A 324 -17.51 -8.52 11.09
N ILE A 325 -17.59 -8.84 9.81
CA ILE A 325 -17.52 -7.89 8.70
C ILE A 325 -18.86 -7.85 7.96
N TYR A 326 -19.30 -6.65 7.59
CA TYR A 326 -20.64 -6.44 7.05
C TYR A 326 -20.62 -6.07 5.57
N ILE A 327 -21.44 -6.76 4.79
CA ILE A 327 -21.82 -6.33 3.44
C ILE A 327 -23.28 -5.91 3.45
N GLY A 328 -23.56 -4.70 2.98
CA GLY A 328 -24.91 -4.21 2.80
C GLY A 328 -25.56 -4.85 1.57
N GLY A 329 -26.49 -5.77 1.74
CA GLY A 329 -27.27 -6.32 0.62
C GLY A 329 -28.49 -5.46 0.31
N ILE A 330 -28.62 -5.02 -0.94
CA ILE A 330 -29.80 -4.32 -1.46
C ILE A 330 -30.41 -5.18 -2.57
N PHE A 331 -31.53 -5.83 -2.25
CA PHE A 331 -32.19 -6.81 -3.11
C PHE A 331 -33.57 -6.30 -3.55
N PRO A 332 -34.06 -6.61 -4.75
CA PRO A 332 -35.40 -6.27 -5.20
C PRO A 332 -36.40 -7.29 -4.65
N LEU A 333 -36.66 -7.25 -3.34
CA LEU A 333 -37.62 -8.17 -2.70
C LEU A 333 -39.07 -7.81 -3.08
N SER A 334 -39.29 -6.54 -3.44
CA SER A 334 -40.49 -6.06 -4.11
C SER A 334 -40.13 -5.18 -5.33
N GLY A 335 -41.14 -4.76 -6.10
CA GLY A 335 -40.96 -3.89 -7.27
C GLY A 335 -40.62 -4.62 -8.59
N LEU A 336 -39.79 -5.68 -8.55
CA LEU A 336 -39.47 -6.53 -9.72
C LEU A 336 -40.25 -7.85 -9.74
N GLY A 337 -40.16 -8.58 -10.87
CA GLY A 337 -40.79 -9.88 -11.05
C GLY A 337 -40.25 -10.97 -10.12
N LYS A 338 -41.02 -12.05 -9.96
CA LYS A 338 -40.70 -13.18 -9.05
C LYS A 338 -39.33 -13.83 -9.32
N ALA A 339 -38.80 -13.71 -10.54
CA ALA A 339 -37.49 -14.24 -10.92
C ALA A 339 -36.33 -13.70 -10.06
N TYR A 340 -36.45 -12.48 -9.53
CA TYR A 340 -35.37 -11.85 -8.75
C TYR A 340 -35.36 -12.23 -7.26
N LEU A 341 -36.40 -12.91 -6.77
CA LEU A 341 -36.52 -13.30 -5.36
C LEU A 341 -35.46 -14.34 -4.94
N GLY A 342 -34.87 -15.07 -5.90
CA GLY A 342 -33.83 -16.06 -5.64
C GLY A 342 -32.45 -15.48 -5.32
N ILE A 343 -32.22 -14.19 -5.59
CA ILE A 343 -30.89 -13.57 -5.45
C ILE A 343 -30.50 -13.41 -3.98
N MET A 344 -31.42 -12.96 -3.13
CA MET A 344 -31.13 -12.82 -1.69
C MET A 344 -30.83 -14.18 -1.02
N PRO A 345 -31.63 -15.25 -1.22
CA PRO A 345 -31.27 -16.59 -0.74
C PRO A 345 -29.90 -17.07 -1.26
N ALA A 346 -29.58 -16.84 -2.54
CA ALA A 346 -28.28 -17.20 -3.09
C ALA A 346 -27.12 -16.47 -2.39
N ALA A 347 -27.26 -15.18 -2.11
CA ALA A 347 -26.27 -14.42 -1.34
C ALA A 347 -26.08 -14.98 0.09
N VAL A 348 -27.18 -15.38 0.75
CA VAL A 348 -27.11 -15.98 2.09
C VAL A 348 -26.43 -17.35 2.07
N MET A 349 -26.70 -18.18 1.06
CA MET A 349 -25.99 -19.45 0.89
C MET A 349 -24.50 -19.23 0.66
N ALA A 350 -24.12 -18.24 -0.16
CA ALA A 350 -22.71 -17.88 -0.37
C ALA A 350 -22.04 -17.42 0.93
N GLN A 351 -22.72 -16.59 1.75
CA GLN A 351 -22.23 -16.18 3.07
C GLN A 351 -21.96 -17.40 3.97
N GLN A 352 -22.87 -18.37 4.02
CA GLN A 352 -22.71 -19.58 4.81
C GLN A 352 -21.50 -20.40 4.34
N THR A 353 -21.38 -20.62 3.03
CA THR A 353 -20.26 -21.35 2.44
C THR A 353 -18.91 -20.68 2.73
N ILE A 354 -18.85 -19.35 2.67
CA ILE A 354 -17.63 -18.59 3.00
C ILE A 354 -17.27 -18.75 4.47
N ASN A 355 -18.24 -18.58 5.38
CA ASN A 355 -17.98 -18.65 6.81
C ASN A 355 -17.58 -20.05 7.30
N LEU A 356 -18.00 -21.10 6.59
CA LEU A 356 -17.62 -22.50 6.84
C LEU A 356 -16.25 -22.87 6.25
N ASN A 357 -15.69 -22.03 5.36
CA ASN A 357 -14.41 -22.30 4.72
C ASN A 357 -13.26 -21.65 5.51
N ASP A 358 -12.39 -22.47 6.08
CA ASP A 358 -11.26 -21.97 6.87
C ASP A 358 -10.11 -21.38 6.02
N THR A 359 -10.15 -21.51 4.70
CA THR A 359 -9.16 -20.87 3.81
C THR A 359 -9.59 -19.47 3.37
N ILE A 360 -10.88 -19.17 3.40
CA ILE A 360 -11.44 -17.88 2.97
C ILE A 360 -11.85 -17.10 4.21
N LEU A 361 -11.24 -15.94 4.45
CA LEU A 361 -11.52 -15.12 5.64
C LEU A 361 -11.36 -15.90 6.96
N PRO A 362 -10.20 -16.54 7.22
CA PRO A 362 -10.01 -17.42 8.38
C PRO A 362 -10.36 -16.76 9.73
N ASN A 363 -10.09 -15.46 9.85
CA ASN A 363 -10.28 -14.68 11.07
C ASN A 363 -11.53 -13.79 11.07
N HIS A 364 -12.38 -13.88 10.04
CA HIS A 364 -13.55 -13.01 9.92
C HIS A 364 -14.81 -13.82 9.63
N ARG A 365 -15.94 -13.33 10.14
CA ARG A 365 -17.26 -13.84 9.83
C ARG A 365 -17.98 -12.82 8.97
N LEU A 366 -18.31 -13.22 7.76
CA LEU A 366 -19.05 -12.40 6.82
C LEU A 366 -20.55 -12.37 7.19
N ILE A 367 -21.12 -11.19 7.25
CA ILE A 367 -22.55 -10.97 7.50
C ILE A 367 -23.13 -10.09 6.39
N ILE A 368 -24.10 -10.64 5.64
CA ILE A 368 -24.83 -9.91 4.61
C ILE A 368 -26.13 -9.37 5.22
N LEU A 369 -26.25 -8.04 5.25
CA LEU A 369 -27.49 -7.36 5.61
C LEU A 369 -28.48 -7.45 4.46
N LYS A 370 -29.77 -7.47 4.76
CA LYS A 370 -30.83 -7.73 3.78
C LYS A 370 -31.80 -6.56 3.80
N SER A 371 -31.81 -5.76 2.74
CA SER A 371 -32.75 -4.66 2.57
C SER A 371 -33.43 -4.73 1.22
N ASP A 372 -34.70 -4.31 1.17
CA ASP A 372 -35.47 -4.22 -0.06
C ASP A 372 -35.22 -2.89 -0.76
N GLY A 373 -34.59 -2.92 -1.93
CA GLY A 373 -34.32 -1.73 -2.74
C GLY A 373 -35.49 -1.30 -3.62
N GLN A 374 -36.50 -2.17 -3.82
CA GLN A 374 -37.71 -1.91 -4.62
C GLN A 374 -37.48 -1.45 -6.07
N CYS A 375 -36.24 -1.49 -6.57
CA CYS A 375 -35.85 -0.82 -7.82
C CYS A 375 -36.22 0.68 -7.82
N ARG A 376 -36.16 1.35 -6.66
CA ARG A 376 -36.39 2.79 -6.52
C ARG A 376 -35.17 3.53 -5.98
N ALA A 377 -34.77 4.62 -6.65
CA ALA A 377 -33.56 5.36 -6.33
C ALA A 377 -33.57 5.94 -4.89
N ASP A 378 -34.72 6.46 -4.44
CA ASP A 378 -34.89 7.00 -3.10
C ASP A 378 -34.69 5.95 -1.99
N THR A 379 -35.25 4.76 -2.20
CA THR A 379 -35.21 3.64 -1.26
C THR A 379 -33.81 3.04 -1.19
N VAL A 380 -33.15 2.88 -2.34
CA VAL A 380 -31.76 2.43 -2.42
C VAL A 380 -30.82 3.43 -1.73
N MET A 381 -30.95 4.73 -2.02
CA MET A 381 -30.09 5.75 -1.43
C MET A 381 -30.26 5.83 0.10
N LYS A 382 -31.50 5.81 0.60
CA LYS A 382 -31.80 5.74 2.03
C LYS A 382 -31.13 4.52 2.69
N THR A 383 -31.19 3.37 2.03
CA THR A 383 -30.59 2.13 2.53
C THR A 383 -29.07 2.19 2.56
N PHE A 384 -28.44 2.71 1.50
CA PHE A 384 -27.00 2.93 1.42
C PHE A 384 -26.50 3.84 2.56
N ILE A 385 -27.17 4.98 2.79
CA ILE A 385 -26.85 5.90 3.88
C ILE A 385 -26.99 5.21 5.25
N ASN A 386 -28.06 4.43 5.45
CA ASN A 386 -28.25 3.69 6.70
C ASN A 386 -27.14 2.66 6.94
N TYR A 387 -26.64 2.00 5.89
CA TYR A 387 -25.52 1.06 6.00
C TYR A 387 -24.22 1.74 6.39
N TYR A 388 -23.95 2.92 5.84
CA TYR A 388 -22.76 3.70 6.21
C TYR A 388 -22.84 4.20 7.66
N ILE A 389 -23.99 4.76 8.10
CA ILE A 389 -24.11 5.39 9.42
C ILE A 389 -24.15 4.37 10.56
N ARG A 390 -24.80 3.20 10.37
CA ARG A 390 -25.19 2.33 11.50
C ARG A 390 -24.22 1.20 11.80
N LYS A 391 -23.21 0.97 10.95
CA LYS A 391 -22.38 -0.23 11.04
C LYS A 391 -20.91 0.12 10.91
N GLU A 392 -20.24 0.06 12.05
CA GLU A 392 -18.79 -0.08 12.11
C GLU A 392 -18.41 -1.32 11.28
N ARG A 393 -17.41 -1.17 10.39
CA ARG A 393 -16.88 -2.24 9.52
C ARG A 393 -17.81 -2.70 8.37
N MET A 394 -18.57 -1.77 7.79
CA MET A 394 -19.23 -1.95 6.49
C MET A 394 -18.21 -1.88 5.36
N ILE A 395 -17.96 -3.00 4.66
CA ILE A 395 -16.93 -3.04 3.59
C ILE A 395 -17.47 -2.60 2.23
N GLY A 396 -18.79 -2.61 2.05
CA GLY A 396 -19.41 -2.27 0.77
C GLY A 396 -20.84 -2.76 0.65
N VAL A 397 -21.38 -2.65 -0.56
CA VAL A 397 -22.76 -3.00 -0.91
C VAL A 397 -22.78 -4.04 -2.02
N LEU A 398 -23.60 -5.07 -1.82
CA LEU A 398 -23.99 -6.04 -2.83
C LEU A 398 -25.36 -5.65 -3.39
N GLY A 399 -25.42 -5.37 -4.70
CA GLY A 399 -26.55 -4.77 -5.38
C GLY A 399 -26.42 -3.24 -5.49
N PRO A 400 -27.51 -2.53 -5.86
CA PRO A 400 -28.83 -3.04 -6.22
C PRO A 400 -28.90 -3.61 -7.64
N ALA A 401 -30.09 -4.07 -8.03
CA ALA A 401 -30.35 -4.73 -9.31
C ALA A 401 -30.44 -3.77 -10.52
N CYS A 402 -31.07 -2.61 -10.33
CA CYS A 402 -31.49 -1.76 -11.45
C CYS A 402 -30.48 -0.64 -11.72
N SER A 403 -30.04 -0.50 -12.98
CA SER A 403 -29.01 0.47 -13.40
C SER A 403 -29.27 1.89 -12.90
N ASP A 404 -30.50 2.40 -13.07
CA ASP A 404 -30.87 3.77 -12.68
C ASP A 404 -30.82 4.00 -11.16
N THR A 405 -30.97 2.92 -10.37
CA THR A 405 -30.88 3.00 -8.91
C THR A 405 -29.47 2.82 -8.38
N VAL A 406 -28.59 2.17 -9.15
CA VAL A 406 -27.17 2.04 -8.80
C VAL A 406 -26.45 3.37 -9.01
N GLU A 407 -26.76 4.09 -10.09
CA GLU A 407 -26.03 5.30 -10.49
C GLU A 407 -25.78 6.30 -9.34
N PRO A 408 -26.79 6.69 -8.53
CA PRO A 408 -26.58 7.66 -7.46
C PRO A 408 -25.63 7.15 -6.38
N ILE A 409 -25.76 5.88 -5.98
CA ILE A 409 -24.90 5.30 -4.94
C ILE A 409 -23.49 5.03 -5.46
N ALA A 410 -23.34 4.67 -6.74
CA ALA A 410 -22.04 4.53 -7.39
C ALA A 410 -21.31 5.87 -7.42
N GLY A 411 -22.00 6.96 -7.76
CA GLY A 411 -21.42 8.31 -7.80
C GLY A 411 -20.90 8.80 -6.45
N VAL A 412 -21.59 8.47 -5.35
CA VAL A 412 -21.17 8.88 -4.00
C VAL A 412 -20.22 7.90 -3.31
N SER A 413 -20.15 6.64 -3.77
CA SER A 413 -19.37 5.56 -3.14
C SER A 413 -17.90 5.90 -2.90
N LYS A 414 -17.28 6.70 -3.79
CA LYS A 414 -15.89 7.18 -3.68
C LYS A 414 -15.62 8.01 -2.44
N HIS A 415 -16.62 8.75 -1.95
CA HIS A 415 -16.50 9.57 -0.75
C HIS A 415 -16.55 8.73 0.53
N PHE A 416 -17.13 7.53 0.46
CA PHE A 416 -17.25 6.59 1.57
C PHE A 416 -16.24 5.43 1.51
N ARG A 417 -15.44 5.35 0.43
CA ARG A 417 -14.52 4.23 0.13
C ARG A 417 -15.19 2.86 0.19
N MET A 418 -16.48 2.79 -0.19
CA MET A 418 -17.28 1.57 -0.16
C MET A 418 -17.42 0.99 -1.57
N ALA A 419 -17.04 -0.27 -1.76
CA ALA A 419 -17.27 -0.94 -3.05
C ALA A 419 -18.78 -1.18 -3.26
N VAL A 420 -19.29 -0.89 -4.45
CA VAL A 420 -20.66 -1.21 -4.87
C VAL A 420 -20.60 -2.26 -5.96
N ILE A 421 -21.05 -3.48 -5.66
CA ILE A 421 -20.99 -4.62 -6.60
C ILE A 421 -22.40 -4.99 -7.02
N SER A 422 -22.83 -4.56 -8.21
CA SER A 422 -24.14 -4.94 -8.74
C SER A 422 -24.10 -6.31 -9.43
N TYR A 423 -25.13 -7.11 -9.20
CA TYR A 423 -25.27 -8.41 -9.85
C TYR A 423 -26.10 -8.36 -11.14
N SER A 424 -26.76 -7.23 -11.47
CA SER A 424 -27.62 -7.13 -12.66
C SER A 424 -27.69 -5.76 -13.34
N ALA A 425 -26.95 -4.75 -12.89
CA ALA A 425 -26.93 -3.45 -13.56
C ALA A 425 -26.02 -3.46 -14.79
N GLU A 426 -26.64 -3.45 -15.97
CA GLU A 426 -25.95 -3.62 -17.26
C GLU A 426 -25.62 -2.29 -17.96
N GLY A 427 -26.09 -1.15 -17.43
CA GLY A 427 -25.87 0.17 -18.06
C GLY A 427 -24.40 0.44 -18.38
N ALA A 428 -24.07 0.65 -19.66
CA ALA A 428 -22.71 0.93 -20.10
C ALA A 428 -22.14 2.24 -19.53
N PHE A 429 -22.99 3.21 -19.19
CA PHE A 429 -22.58 4.47 -18.57
C PHE A 429 -21.91 4.26 -17.18
N LEU A 430 -22.20 3.14 -16.50
CA LEU A 430 -21.57 2.79 -15.22
C LEU A 430 -20.13 2.26 -15.39
N SER A 431 -19.66 2.02 -16.62
CA SER A 431 -18.30 1.54 -16.90
C SER A 431 -17.24 2.63 -16.83
N ASP A 432 -17.63 3.91 -16.73
CA ASP A 432 -16.71 5.03 -16.57
C ASP A 432 -16.03 4.98 -15.20
N ARG A 433 -14.73 4.63 -15.19
CA ARG A 433 -13.91 4.50 -13.99
C ARG A 433 -13.51 5.83 -13.36
N GLU A 434 -13.52 6.92 -14.12
CA GLU A 434 -13.23 8.26 -13.57
C GLU A 434 -14.43 8.74 -12.74
N THR A 435 -15.64 8.53 -13.26
CA THR A 435 -16.88 8.89 -12.56
C THR A 435 -17.22 7.90 -11.44
N TYR A 436 -17.06 6.58 -11.68
CA TYR A 436 -17.48 5.49 -10.79
C TYR A 436 -16.33 4.53 -10.39
N PRO A 437 -15.27 4.99 -9.72
CA PRO A 437 -14.09 4.18 -9.42
C PRO A 437 -14.37 2.98 -8.49
N TYR A 438 -15.37 3.07 -7.61
CA TYR A 438 -15.74 2.03 -6.64
C TYR A 438 -16.93 1.16 -7.10
N PHE A 439 -17.40 1.34 -8.34
CA PHE A 439 -18.46 0.49 -8.89
C PHE A 439 -17.88 -0.74 -9.59
N PHE A 440 -18.50 -1.89 -9.34
CA PHE A 440 -18.18 -3.17 -9.97
C PHE A 440 -19.48 -3.90 -10.27
N ARG A 441 -19.39 -4.90 -11.15
CA ARG A 441 -20.53 -5.78 -11.43
C ARG A 441 -20.09 -7.16 -11.88
N THR A 442 -20.96 -8.13 -11.67
CA THR A 442 -20.77 -9.53 -12.10
C THR A 442 -21.54 -9.87 -13.37
N ILE A 443 -22.02 -8.85 -14.10
CA ILE A 443 -22.73 -8.97 -15.37
C ILE A 443 -22.03 -8.09 -16.43
N GLY A 444 -22.13 -8.45 -17.72
CA GLY A 444 -21.61 -7.64 -18.82
C GLY A 444 -22.38 -6.33 -19.00
N GLU A 445 -21.77 -5.35 -19.67
CA GLU A 445 -22.52 -4.17 -20.14
C GLU A 445 -23.42 -4.51 -21.31
N ASN A 446 -24.54 -3.80 -21.37
CA ASN A 446 -25.51 -3.85 -22.45
C ASN A 446 -24.95 -3.37 -23.81
N ARG A 447 -23.91 -2.55 -23.84
CA ARG A 447 -23.32 -2.10 -25.12
C ARG A 447 -22.85 -3.27 -25.96
N GLN A 448 -22.39 -4.37 -25.36
CA GLN A 448 -21.96 -5.57 -26.06
C GLN A 448 -23.05 -6.19 -26.96
N TYR A 449 -24.33 -5.93 -26.68
CA TYR A 449 -25.43 -6.42 -27.52
C TYR A 449 -25.38 -5.84 -28.94
N GLU A 450 -24.73 -4.70 -29.18
CA GLU A 450 -24.59 -4.13 -30.52
C GLU A 450 -23.87 -5.12 -31.47
N HIS A 451 -22.83 -5.77 -30.98
CA HIS A 451 -22.09 -6.79 -31.74
C HIS A 451 -22.90 -8.08 -31.90
N VAL A 452 -23.70 -8.45 -30.90
CA VAL A 452 -24.57 -9.63 -30.94
C VAL A 452 -25.63 -9.44 -32.02
N TYR A 453 -26.34 -8.31 -32.02
CA TYR A 453 -27.36 -8.00 -33.03
C TYR A 453 -26.74 -7.91 -34.42
N ALA A 454 -25.63 -7.20 -34.60
CA ALA A 454 -24.97 -7.09 -35.90
C ALA A 454 -24.63 -8.48 -36.49
N ARG A 455 -24.07 -9.38 -35.67
CA ARG A 455 -23.72 -10.74 -36.11
C ARG A 455 -24.94 -11.61 -36.35
N LEU A 456 -25.93 -11.57 -35.47
CA LEU A 456 -27.13 -12.39 -35.56
C LEU A 456 -27.98 -12.00 -36.77
N LEU A 457 -28.28 -10.71 -36.92
CA LEU A 457 -29.08 -10.19 -38.03
C LEU A 457 -28.44 -10.52 -39.37
N LYS A 458 -27.10 -10.45 -39.45
CA LYS A 458 -26.33 -10.88 -40.63
C LYS A 458 -26.48 -12.38 -40.89
N GLN A 459 -26.40 -13.23 -39.87
CA GLN A 459 -26.60 -14.69 -40.03
C GLN A 459 -28.02 -15.04 -40.48
N LEU A 460 -29.01 -14.28 -40.05
CA LEU A 460 -30.42 -14.47 -40.41
C LEU A 460 -30.81 -13.79 -41.74
N ASN A 461 -29.87 -13.11 -42.41
CA ASN A 461 -30.10 -12.31 -43.61
C ASN A 461 -31.17 -11.22 -43.42
N TRP A 462 -31.26 -10.64 -42.22
CA TRP A 462 -32.15 -9.52 -41.93
C TRP A 462 -31.40 -8.18 -42.05
N ASN A 463 -31.76 -7.42 -43.08
CA ASN A 463 -31.13 -6.13 -43.40
C ASN A 463 -32.00 -4.91 -43.05
N ARG A 464 -33.22 -5.11 -42.54
CA ARG A 464 -34.16 -4.06 -42.15
C ARG A 464 -34.78 -4.37 -40.80
N VAL A 465 -34.45 -3.56 -39.80
CA VAL A 465 -34.90 -3.75 -38.42
C VAL A 465 -35.45 -2.45 -37.84
N ALA A 466 -36.37 -2.55 -36.90
CA ALA A 466 -36.83 -1.44 -36.07
C ALA A 466 -36.50 -1.71 -34.60
N ALA A 467 -36.48 -0.66 -33.78
CA ALA A 467 -36.31 -0.76 -32.35
C ALA A 467 -37.47 -0.10 -31.61
N LEU A 468 -37.85 -0.69 -30.48
CA LEU A 468 -38.88 -0.21 -29.58
C LEU A 468 -38.36 -0.28 -28.14
N THR A 469 -38.20 0.87 -27.48
CA THR A 469 -37.62 0.95 -26.12
C THR A 469 -38.46 1.79 -25.19
N GLU A 470 -38.31 1.52 -23.90
CA GLU A 470 -38.85 2.39 -22.86
C GLU A 470 -37.98 3.64 -22.72
N ASP A 471 -38.64 4.80 -22.67
CA ASP A 471 -38.00 6.10 -22.49
C ASP A 471 -37.64 6.35 -21.02
N GLY A 472 -36.63 7.18 -20.78
CA GLY A 472 -36.19 7.56 -19.43
C GLY A 472 -35.25 6.55 -18.74
N GLN A 473 -34.89 5.43 -19.38
CA GLN A 473 -33.86 4.51 -18.90
C GLN A 473 -32.54 4.75 -19.66
N LYS A 474 -31.49 5.22 -18.97
CA LYS A 474 -30.17 5.40 -19.60
C LYS A 474 -29.59 4.08 -20.14
N SER A 475 -30.00 2.96 -19.56
CA SER A 475 -29.60 1.63 -20.03
C SER A 475 -30.14 1.28 -21.43
N THR A 476 -31.13 1.95 -21.99
CA THR A 476 -31.62 1.63 -23.35
C THR A 476 -30.91 2.46 -24.44
N GLU A 477 -30.04 3.41 -24.07
CA GLU A 477 -29.37 4.31 -25.01
C GLU A 477 -28.40 3.60 -25.96
N TYR A 478 -27.90 2.40 -25.61
CA TYR A 478 -27.02 1.63 -26.50
C TYR A 478 -27.68 1.32 -27.86
N ILE A 479 -29.02 1.23 -27.92
CA ILE A 479 -29.75 1.02 -29.19
C ILE A 479 -29.55 2.18 -30.15
N SER A 480 -29.48 3.41 -29.64
CA SER A 480 -29.17 4.59 -30.46
C SER A 480 -27.73 4.55 -30.97
N HIS A 481 -26.78 4.05 -30.16
CA HIS A 481 -25.37 3.93 -30.57
C HIS A 481 -25.11 2.80 -31.57
N MET A 482 -25.92 1.73 -31.53
CA MET A 482 -25.82 0.58 -32.42
C MET A 482 -26.09 0.92 -33.89
N GLU A 483 -26.79 2.03 -34.20
CA GLU A 483 -27.17 2.41 -35.57
C GLU A 483 -25.97 2.48 -36.53
N SER A 484 -24.86 3.08 -36.10
CA SER A 484 -23.65 3.19 -36.92
C SER A 484 -23.06 1.81 -37.26
N LEU A 485 -22.97 0.93 -36.26
CA LEU A 485 -22.44 -0.42 -36.43
C LEU A 485 -23.34 -1.29 -37.34
N LEU A 486 -24.67 -1.13 -37.23
CA LEU A 486 -25.60 -1.83 -38.12
C LEU A 486 -25.43 -1.35 -39.58
N LYS A 487 -25.27 -0.04 -39.80
CA LYS A 487 -25.03 0.52 -41.14
C LYS A 487 -23.75 -0.03 -41.77
N GLU A 488 -22.67 -0.14 -41.01
CA GLU A 488 -21.41 -0.75 -41.45
C GLU A 488 -21.58 -2.22 -41.88
N ASN A 489 -22.56 -2.92 -41.30
CA ASN A 489 -22.89 -4.30 -41.64
C ASN A 489 -24.02 -4.43 -42.67
N HIS A 490 -24.36 -3.34 -43.38
CA HIS A 490 -25.45 -3.28 -44.37
C HIS A 490 -26.84 -3.59 -43.80
N ILE A 491 -27.08 -3.22 -42.54
CA ILE A 491 -28.37 -3.36 -41.85
C ILE A 491 -28.92 -1.97 -41.54
N GLU A 492 -30.15 -1.70 -41.97
CA GLU A 492 -30.84 -0.43 -41.76
C GLU A 492 -31.76 -0.48 -40.53
N LEU A 493 -31.55 0.45 -39.59
CA LEU A 493 -32.49 0.71 -38.49
C LEU A 493 -33.58 1.68 -38.96
N ILE A 494 -34.70 1.16 -39.44
CA ILE A 494 -35.75 1.94 -40.15
C ILE A 494 -36.60 2.82 -39.21
N SER A 495 -36.59 2.51 -37.92
CA SER A 495 -37.28 3.27 -36.89
C SER A 495 -36.74 2.92 -35.52
N ASN A 496 -36.47 3.92 -34.69
CA ASN A 496 -36.16 3.75 -33.27
C ASN A 496 -37.22 4.53 -32.48
N LYS A 497 -38.19 3.82 -31.90
CA LYS A 497 -39.29 4.44 -31.14
C LYS A 497 -39.05 4.26 -29.65
N LYS A 498 -39.20 5.37 -28.92
CA LYS A 498 -39.24 5.39 -27.46
C LYS A 498 -40.66 5.67 -26.99
N PHE A 499 -41.11 4.96 -25.97
CA PHE A 499 -42.42 5.17 -25.35
C PHE A 499 -42.25 5.54 -23.86
N PRO A 500 -43.10 6.40 -23.28
CA PRO A 500 -43.01 6.76 -21.88
C PRO A 500 -43.39 5.59 -20.96
N ARG A 501 -42.79 5.58 -19.75
CA ARG A 501 -43.02 4.56 -18.71
C ARG A 501 -44.44 4.61 -18.13
N ASP A 502 -44.98 5.81 -17.90
CA ASP A 502 -46.28 6.03 -17.26
C ASP A 502 -47.48 6.01 -18.24
N ARG A 503 -47.34 5.32 -19.38
CA ARG A 503 -48.37 5.32 -20.42
C ARG A 503 -49.65 4.58 -19.99
N GLY A 504 -50.78 5.00 -20.55
CA GLY A 504 -51.99 4.19 -20.55
C GLY A 504 -51.86 2.97 -21.46
N GLU A 505 -52.47 1.83 -21.11
CA GLU A 505 -52.40 0.58 -21.91
C GLU A 505 -52.77 0.77 -23.39
N LYS A 506 -53.65 1.72 -23.69
CA LYS A 506 -54.15 2.02 -25.05
C LYS A 506 -53.17 2.81 -25.92
N GLU A 507 -52.11 3.39 -25.35
CA GLU A 507 -51.14 4.21 -26.09
C GLU A 507 -50.11 3.34 -26.84
N MET A 508 -49.85 2.11 -26.38
CA MET A 508 -48.91 1.19 -27.04
C MET A 508 -49.33 0.86 -28.49
N ASN A 509 -50.63 0.81 -28.74
CA ASN A 509 -51.19 0.56 -30.07
C ASN A 509 -50.67 1.56 -31.11
N GLN A 510 -50.57 2.85 -30.77
CA GLN A 510 -50.10 3.89 -31.70
C GLN A 510 -48.64 3.65 -32.13
N TYR A 511 -47.77 3.25 -31.20
CA TYR A 511 -46.37 2.92 -31.50
C TYR A 511 -46.27 1.70 -32.41
N LEU A 512 -47.08 0.66 -32.17
CA LEU A 512 -47.11 -0.53 -33.02
C LEU A 512 -47.70 -0.25 -34.41
N LEU A 513 -48.71 0.61 -34.51
CA LEU A 513 -49.27 1.05 -35.79
C LEU A 513 -48.23 1.81 -36.63
N ASP A 514 -47.47 2.72 -36.03
CA ASP A 514 -46.37 3.42 -36.73
C ASP A 514 -45.35 2.42 -37.29
N LEU A 515 -44.91 1.44 -36.48
CA LEU A 515 -44.01 0.39 -36.94
C LEU A 515 -44.62 -0.44 -38.08
N LYS A 516 -45.92 -0.74 -38.01
CA LYS A 516 -46.67 -1.42 -39.09
C LYS A 516 -46.71 -0.59 -40.38
N THR A 517 -46.97 0.72 -40.30
CA THR A 517 -46.98 1.61 -41.48
C THR A 517 -45.63 1.69 -42.19
N LYS A 518 -44.54 1.56 -41.43
CA LYS A 518 -43.17 1.49 -41.98
C LYS A 518 -42.77 0.11 -42.50
N ASN A 519 -43.71 -0.86 -42.51
CA ASN A 519 -43.47 -2.25 -42.89
C ASN A 519 -42.31 -2.88 -42.09
N ALA A 520 -42.22 -2.56 -40.80
CA ALA A 520 -41.22 -3.13 -39.90
C ALA A 520 -41.56 -4.58 -39.57
N ARG A 521 -40.75 -5.53 -40.05
CA ARG A 521 -40.95 -6.97 -39.81
C ARG A 521 -40.11 -7.54 -38.68
N ILE A 522 -39.00 -6.90 -38.35
CA ILE A 522 -38.11 -7.32 -37.25
C ILE A 522 -38.03 -6.16 -36.27
N ILE A 523 -38.43 -6.39 -35.02
CA ILE A 523 -38.40 -5.38 -33.95
C ILE A 523 -37.49 -5.88 -32.83
N ILE A 524 -36.48 -5.07 -32.49
CA ILE A 524 -35.66 -5.20 -31.29
C ILE A 524 -36.38 -4.47 -30.16
N ALA A 525 -36.84 -5.21 -29.14
CA ALA A 525 -37.53 -4.64 -27.99
C ALA A 525 -36.72 -4.81 -26.70
N ASP A 526 -36.16 -3.72 -26.17
CA ASP A 526 -35.54 -3.70 -24.84
C ASP A 526 -36.52 -3.09 -23.83
N VAL A 527 -37.25 -3.96 -23.15
CA VAL A 527 -38.40 -3.63 -22.31
C VAL A 527 -38.55 -4.62 -21.16
N ASP A 528 -39.14 -4.18 -20.04
CA ASP A 528 -39.53 -5.04 -18.91
C ASP A 528 -40.57 -6.09 -19.33
N ASP A 529 -40.57 -7.25 -18.66
CA ASP A 529 -41.49 -8.37 -18.87
C ASP A 529 -42.97 -7.95 -18.90
N LYS A 530 -43.39 -7.03 -18.02
CA LYS A 530 -44.77 -6.53 -18.02
C LYS A 530 -45.11 -5.77 -19.29
N VAL A 531 -44.17 -4.96 -19.76
CA VAL A 531 -44.33 -4.18 -20.99
C VAL A 531 -44.32 -5.08 -22.21
N ALA A 532 -43.47 -6.10 -22.24
CA ALA A 532 -43.45 -7.08 -23.30
C ALA A 532 -44.79 -7.82 -23.44
N GLN A 533 -45.44 -8.19 -22.32
CA GLN A 533 -46.77 -8.79 -22.34
C GLN A 533 -47.80 -7.86 -22.99
N VAL A 534 -47.77 -6.56 -22.67
CA VAL A 534 -48.66 -5.56 -23.29
C VAL A 534 -48.37 -5.41 -24.78
N ILE A 535 -47.10 -5.33 -25.18
CA ILE A 535 -46.68 -5.24 -26.58
C ILE A 535 -47.18 -6.45 -27.37
N MET A 536 -47.01 -7.67 -26.83
CA MET A 536 -47.48 -8.90 -27.48
C MET A 536 -49.00 -8.96 -27.58
N CYS A 537 -49.72 -8.53 -26.54
CA CYS A 537 -51.19 -8.48 -26.56
C CYS A 537 -51.73 -7.50 -27.62
N GLU A 538 -51.17 -6.29 -27.70
CA GLU A 538 -51.57 -5.30 -28.69
C GLU A 538 -51.15 -5.71 -30.12
N ALA A 539 -49.98 -6.32 -30.29
CA ALA A 539 -49.54 -6.85 -31.57
C ALA A 539 -50.48 -7.96 -32.09
N TYR A 540 -50.99 -8.82 -31.20
CA TYR A 540 -51.98 -9.84 -31.55
C TYR A 540 -53.31 -9.21 -32.01
N LYS A 541 -53.84 -8.23 -31.26
CA LYS A 541 -55.09 -7.52 -31.62
C LYS A 541 -55.00 -6.81 -32.98
N LEU A 542 -53.82 -6.31 -33.34
CA LEU A 542 -53.58 -5.59 -34.60
C LEU A 542 -53.32 -6.53 -35.80
N GLU A 543 -53.47 -7.85 -35.61
CA GLU A 543 -53.13 -8.90 -36.58
C GLU A 543 -51.68 -8.82 -37.09
N VAL A 544 -50.75 -8.39 -36.23
CA VAL A 544 -49.32 -8.19 -36.55
C VAL A 544 -48.49 -9.44 -36.18
N SER A 545 -49.11 -10.46 -35.57
CA SER A 545 -48.46 -11.71 -35.12
C SER A 545 -48.13 -12.69 -36.27
N GLY A 546 -47.02 -13.44 -36.11
CA GLY A 546 -46.33 -14.24 -37.14
C GLY A 546 -47.14 -15.11 -38.11
N ALA A 547 -48.32 -15.61 -37.72
CA ALA A 547 -49.07 -16.63 -38.48
C ALA A 547 -49.62 -16.18 -39.86
N ARG A 548 -49.59 -14.90 -40.23
CA ARG A 548 -50.05 -14.40 -41.54
C ARG A 548 -49.11 -13.34 -42.16
N GLY A 549 -47.79 -13.57 -42.04
CA GLY A 549 -46.74 -12.66 -42.54
C GLY A 549 -46.21 -11.67 -41.50
N GLY A 550 -46.28 -12.05 -40.22
CA GLY A 550 -46.14 -11.15 -39.08
C GLY A 550 -44.71 -10.86 -38.60
N VAL A 551 -44.66 -9.87 -37.71
CA VAL A 551 -43.46 -9.21 -37.18
C VAL A 551 -42.81 -10.05 -36.08
N GLN A 552 -41.50 -10.24 -36.13
CA GLN A 552 -40.73 -10.93 -35.09
C GLN A 552 -40.21 -9.91 -34.07
N ILE A 553 -40.55 -10.12 -32.80
CA ILE A 553 -40.15 -9.28 -31.66
C ILE A 553 -39.13 -10.06 -30.85
N SER A 554 -37.89 -9.57 -30.78
CA SER A 554 -36.88 -10.12 -29.88
C SER A 554 -36.90 -9.33 -28.57
N GLN A 555 -37.07 -10.02 -27.44
CA GLN A 555 -37.01 -9.44 -26.09
C GLN A 555 -35.78 -9.95 -25.35
N ARG A 556 -35.24 -9.11 -24.47
CA ARG A 556 -34.04 -9.38 -23.67
C ARG A 556 -34.21 -10.43 -22.56
N SER A 557 -35.38 -10.50 -21.91
CA SER A 557 -35.63 -11.41 -20.77
C SER A 557 -36.10 -12.82 -21.17
N TRP A 558 -36.69 -12.96 -22.35
CA TRP A 558 -37.18 -14.22 -22.90
C TRP A 558 -36.46 -14.41 -24.23
N GLY A 559 -35.44 -15.28 -24.26
CA GLY A 559 -34.68 -15.55 -25.48
C GLY A 559 -35.59 -15.71 -26.72
N PHE A 560 -35.11 -15.18 -27.85
CA PHE A 560 -35.72 -15.19 -29.19
C PHE A 560 -37.01 -16.00 -29.32
N THR A 561 -38.16 -15.32 -29.32
CA THR A 561 -39.41 -15.96 -29.76
C THR A 561 -39.45 -15.88 -31.29
N ILE A 562 -38.86 -16.85 -31.97
CA ILE A 562 -39.03 -17.02 -33.41
C ILE A 562 -40.44 -17.57 -33.62
N GLY A 563 -41.39 -16.69 -33.95
CA GLY A 563 -42.64 -17.11 -34.56
C GLY A 563 -42.30 -17.75 -35.90
N GLY A 564 -42.36 -19.08 -35.95
CA GLY A 564 -42.06 -19.87 -37.14
C GLY A 564 -43.00 -19.51 -38.29
N ALA A 565 -42.41 -19.46 -39.49
CA ALA A 565 -43.11 -19.65 -40.76
C ALA A 565 -42.79 -21.07 -41.25
#